data_AF-A0A3L6M1G3-F1
#
_entry.id   AF-A0A3L6M1G3-F1
#
_cell.length_a   1.000
_cell.length_b   1.000
_cell.length_c   1.000
_cell.angle_alpha   90.00
_cell.angle_beta   90.00
_cell.angle_gamma   90.00
#
_symmetry.space_group_name_H-M   'P 1'
#
loop_
_entity.id
_entity.type
_entity.pdbx_description
1 polymer ?
#
loop_
_entity_poly.entity_id
_entity_poly.type
_entity_poly.pdbx_seq_one_letter_code
_entity_poly.pdbx_strand_id
1 'polypeptide(L)' 'MKTLPVEPGAPRRPGELAEAVREACLQAAQAAWEAAGTQGLCAEGRWEVAIGALRSVDLQALVQAFDAASGST' A
#
# COMPACT_ATOMS: atom_id res chain seq x y z
N MET A 1 -31.49 0.81 18.05
CA MET A 1 -30.33 0.70 17.15
C MET A 1 -30.82 0.98 15.73
N LYS A 2 -30.60 2.18 15.22
CA LYS A 2 -30.91 2.51 13.83
C LYS A 2 -29.61 2.33 13.06
N THR A 3 -29.49 1.26 12.29
CA THR A 3 -28.46 1.17 11.24
C THR A 3 -28.75 2.31 10.28
N LEU A 4 -27.87 3.31 10.25
CA LEU A 4 -27.84 4.27 9.16
C LEU A 4 -27.41 3.50 7.91
N PRO A 5 -28.09 3.68 6.76
CA PRO A 5 -27.60 3.14 5.50
C PRO A 5 -26.23 3.77 5.22
N VAL A 6 -25.21 2.92 5.06
CA VAL A 6 -23.97 3.34 4.37
C VAL A 6 -24.38 3.52 2.92
N GLU A 7 -24.48 4.77 2.48
CA GLU A 7 -24.71 5.12 1.09
C GLU A 7 -23.54 4.60 0.25
N PRO A 8 -23.77 3.73 -0.76
CA PRO A 8 -22.72 3.36 -1.69
C PRO A 8 -22.28 4.60 -2.47
N GLY A 9 -20.99 4.97 -2.36
CA GLY A 9 -20.40 6.06 -3.12
C GLY A 9 -20.12 7.37 -2.36
N ALA A 10 -19.85 7.34 -1.04
CA ALA A 10 -19.32 8.51 -0.35
C ALA A 10 -18.07 9.08 -1.06
N PRO A 11 -17.92 10.42 -1.17
CA PRO A 11 -16.79 11.02 -1.88
C PRO A 11 -15.48 10.61 -1.21
N ARG A 12 -14.62 9.93 -1.98
CA ARG A 12 -13.33 9.48 -1.47
C ARG A 12 -12.48 10.67 -1.09
N ARG A 13 -11.97 10.63 0.14
CA ARG A 13 -11.17 11.73 0.65
C ARG A 13 -9.73 11.53 0.19
N PRO A 14 -9.06 12.57 -0.33
CA PRO A 14 -7.64 12.49 -0.70
C PRO A 14 -6.74 11.93 0.42
N GLY A 15 -7.12 12.12 1.69
CA GLY A 15 -6.42 11.53 2.84
C GLY A 15 -6.47 10.01 2.90
N GLU A 16 -7.57 9.38 2.48
CA GLU A 16 -7.69 7.91 2.48
C GLU A 16 -6.77 7.28 1.42
N LEU A 17 -6.67 7.92 0.24
CA LEU A 17 -5.70 7.50 -0.79
C LEU A 17 -4.27 7.69 -0.30
N ALA A 18 -3.96 8.82 0.34
CA ALA A 18 -2.62 9.08 0.86
C ALA A 18 -2.19 8.04 1.92
N GLU A 19 -3.10 7.63 2.80
CA GLU A 19 -2.82 6.55 3.75
C GLU A 19 -2.69 5.19 3.07
N ALA A 20 -3.50 4.89 2.04
CA ALA A 20 -3.35 3.67 1.26
C ALA A 20 -1.98 3.59 0.56
N VAL A 21 -1.51 4.71 -0.01
CA VAL A 21 -0.16 4.82 -0.60
C VAL A 21 0.91 4.63 0.46
N ARG A 22 0.78 5.26 1.64
CA ARG A 22 1.73 5.10 2.74
C ARG A 22 1.84 3.65 3.16
N GLU A 23 0.71 3.00 3.38
CA GLU A 23 0.65 1.60 3.82
C GLU A 23 1.31 0.67 2.79
N ALA A 24 1.00 0.84 1.50
CA ALA A 24 1.62 0.03 0.44
C ALA A 24 3.14 0.20 0.38
N CYS A 25 3.65 1.42 0.56
CA CYS A 25 5.09 1.68 0.64
C CYS A 25 5.73 0.98 1.85
N LEU A 26 5.12 1.09 3.04
CA LEU A 26 5.62 0.45 4.25
C LEU A 26 5.65 -1.07 4.10
N GLN A 27 4.58 -1.66 3.58
CA GLN A 27 4.48 -3.10 3.34
C GLN A 27 5.53 -3.58 2.34
N ALA A 28 5.71 -2.86 1.22
CA ALA A 28 6.72 -3.22 0.22
C ALA A 28 8.14 -3.20 0.80
N ALA A 29 8.48 -2.15 1.55
CA ALA A 29 9.79 -2.03 2.20
C ALA A 29 10.02 -3.14 3.23
N GLN A 30 9.02 -3.40 4.09
CA GLN A 30 9.11 -4.39 5.14
C GLN A 30 9.25 -5.81 4.58
N ALA A 31 8.39 -6.19 3.63
CA ALA A 31 8.44 -7.50 3.00
C ALA A 31 9.79 -7.76 2.31
N ALA A 32 10.31 -6.75 1.60
CA ALA A 32 11.61 -6.83 0.94
C ALA A 32 12.77 -6.97 1.94
N TRP A 33 12.75 -6.21 3.04
CA TRP A 33 13.75 -6.30 4.10
C TRP A 33 13.78 -7.68 4.76
N GLU A 34 12.61 -8.22 5.10
CA GLU A 34 12.46 -9.53 5.73
C GLU A 34 12.92 -10.65 4.79
N ALA A 35 12.49 -10.62 3.52
CA ALA A 35 12.90 -11.59 2.51
C ALA A 35 14.41 -11.56 2.25
N ALA A 36 15.01 -10.37 2.11
CA ALA A 36 16.45 -10.19 1.98
C ALA A 36 17.19 -10.76 3.21
N GLY A 37 16.58 -10.67 4.39
CA GLY A 37 17.13 -11.26 5.60
C GLY A 37 17.10 -12.79 5.59
N THR A 38 16.02 -13.40 5.11
CA THR A 38 15.95 -14.86 4.89
C THR A 38 16.99 -15.33 3.87
N GLN A 39 17.35 -14.49 2.90
CA GLN A 39 18.42 -14.76 1.93
C GLN A 39 19.84 -14.58 2.49
N GLY A 40 19.98 -14.15 3.75
CA GLY A 40 21.27 -14.02 4.42
C GLY A 40 21.99 -12.69 4.18
N LEU A 41 21.33 -11.68 3.61
CA LEU A 41 21.93 -10.36 3.42
C LEU A 41 22.20 -9.66 4.76
N CYS A 42 23.27 -8.88 4.81
CA CYS A 42 23.58 -7.98 5.91
C CYS A 42 22.57 -6.81 5.97
N ALA A 43 22.62 -5.99 7.02
CA ALA A 43 21.68 -4.87 7.18
C ALA A 43 21.71 -3.87 6.01
N GLU A 44 22.89 -3.55 5.47
CA GLU A 44 23.03 -2.66 4.30
C GLU A 44 22.43 -3.28 3.03
N GLY A 45 22.74 -4.55 2.75
CA GLY A 45 22.15 -5.26 1.61
C GLY A 45 20.61 -5.37 1.72
N ARG A 46 20.08 -5.61 2.91
CA ARG A 46 18.61 -5.58 3.14
C ARG A 46 18.04 -4.20 2.89
N TRP A 47 18.76 -3.14 3.26
CA TRP A 47 18.33 -1.77 3.06
C TRP A 47 18.23 -1.42 1.57
N GLU A 48 19.25 -1.77 0.79
CA GLU A 48 19.26 -1.56 -0.66
C GLU A 48 18.08 -2.25 -1.35
N VAL A 49 17.78 -3.50 -0.95
CA VAL A 49 16.63 -4.27 -1.46
C VAL A 49 15.30 -3.61 -1.06
N ALA A 50 15.15 -3.14 0.18
CA ALA A 50 13.95 -2.43 0.63
C ALA A 50 13.73 -1.10 -0.11
N ILE A 51 14.79 -0.33 -0.38
CA ILE A 51 14.72 0.87 -1.23
C ILE A 51 14.36 0.52 -2.67
N GLY A 52 14.92 -0.56 -3.21
CA GLY A 52 14.56 -1.07 -4.54
C GLY A 52 13.07 -1.40 -4.65
N ALA A 53 12.51 -2.04 -3.62
CA ALA A 53 11.08 -2.35 -3.53
C ALA A 53 10.22 -1.08 -3.48
N LEU A 54 10.59 -0.09 -2.67
CA LEU A 54 9.89 1.21 -2.62
C LEU A 54 9.85 1.90 -3.99
N ARG A 55 10.97 1.89 -4.72
CA ARG A 55 11.03 2.46 -6.09
C ARG A 55 10.20 1.69 -7.11
N SER A 56 9.86 0.44 -6.81
CA SER A 56 9.11 -0.46 -7.68
C SER A 56 7.61 -0.49 -7.36
N VAL A 57 7.16 0.24 -6.34
CA VAL A 57 5.73 0.36 -6.02
C VAL A 57 5.01 1.03 -7.20
N ASP A 58 4.07 0.32 -7.81
CA ASP A 58 3.23 0.86 -8.87
C ASP A 58 2.10 1.71 -8.28
N LEU A 59 2.37 3.00 -8.14
CA LEU A 59 1.40 3.97 -7.62
C LEU A 59 0.19 4.12 -8.53
N GLN A 60 0.33 3.92 -9.85
CA GLN A 60 -0.79 4.05 -10.78
C GLN A 60 -1.76 2.89 -10.60
N ALA A 61 -1.25 1.67 -10.51
CA ALA A 61 -2.07 0.49 -10.20
C ALA A 61 -2.77 0.64 -8.83
N LEU A 62 -2.08 1.22 -7.83
CA LEU A 62 -2.67 1.46 -6.51
C LEU A 62 -3.82 2.46 -6.56
N VAL A 63 -3.66 3.59 -7.27
CA VAL A 63 -4.72 4.58 -7.46
C VAL A 63 -5.93 3.95 -8.17
N GLN A 64 -5.68 3.19 -9.24
CA GLN A 64 -6.74 2.49 -9.98
C GLN A 64 -7.45 1.44 -9.10
N ALA A 65 -6.72 0.70 -8.28
CA ALA A 65 -7.30 -0.27 -7.36
C ALA A 65 -8.14 0.43 -6.27
N PHE A 66 -7.67 1.57 -5.75
CA PHE A 66 -8.40 2.39 -4.79
C PHE A 66 -9.67 2.98 -5.42
N ASP A 67 -9.61 3.39 -6.70
CA ASP A 67 -10.77 3.81 -7.50
C ASP A 67 -11.76 2.67 -7.75
N ALA A 68 -11.27 1.46 -8.08
CA ALA A 68 -12.11 0.31 -8.39
C ALA A 68 -12.77 -0.30 -7.15
N ALA A 69 -12.05 -0.38 -6.03
CA ALA A 69 -12.56 -0.89 -4.74
C ALA A 69 -13.73 -0.05 -4.19
N SER A 70 -13.89 1.17 -4.68
CA SER A 70 -14.95 2.10 -4.29
C SER A 70 -16.08 2.20 -5.31
N GLY A 71 -15.95 1.56 -6.47
CA GLY A 71 -17.00 1.45 -7.50
C GLY A 71 -17.73 0.11 -7.53
N SER A 72 -17.39 -0.84 -6.66
CA SER A 72 -17.98 -2.18 -6.60
C SER A 72 -18.76 -2.40 -5.31
N THR A 73 -19.92 -1.76 -5.17
CA THR A 73 -21.08 -2.15 -4.33
C THR A 73 -22.31 -1.39 -4.83
#